data_AF-A0A2I8VFF4-F1
#
_entry.id   AF-A0A2I8VFF4-F1
#
_cell.length_a   1.000
_cell.length_b   1.000
_cell.length_c   1.000
_cell.angle_alpha   90.00
_cell.angle_beta   90.00
_cell.angle_gamma   90.00
#
_symmetry.space_group_name_H-M   'P 1'
#
loop_
_entity.id
_entity.type
_entity.pdbx_description
1 polymer ?
#
loop_
_entity_poly.entity_id
_entity_poly.type
_entity_poly.pdbx_seq_one_letter_code
_entity_poly.pdbx_strand_id
1 'polypeptide(L)'
;MRDEDPTSRTRGGREQPTRSNRRSKRDTASRMGARRWAIASLYHDPEEYGIPTVPEWTVRRTDTGVAFAESEGTEPFISAESPVRVRR
;
A
#
# COMPACT_ATOMS: atom_id res chain seq x y z
N MET A 1 -25.24 -60.95 -4.26
CA MET A 1 -25.90 -60.70 -2.96
C MET A 1 -24.76 -60.39 -2.00
N ARG A 2 -24.64 -59.10 -1.64
CA ARG A 2 -23.70 -58.38 -0.76
C ARG A 2 -22.54 -59.16 -0.11
N ASP A 3 -21.32 -58.83 -0.53
CA ASP A 3 -20.08 -58.98 0.23
C ASP A 3 -19.71 -57.64 0.89
N GLU A 4 -19.13 -57.75 2.09
CA GLU A 4 -18.85 -56.71 3.08
C GLU A 4 -17.68 -55.77 2.70
N ASP A 5 -17.75 -54.56 3.25
CA ASP A 5 -16.73 -53.50 3.24
C ASP A 5 -15.50 -53.93 4.07
N PRO A 6 -14.26 -53.48 3.76
CA PRO A 6 -13.75 -52.37 4.56
C PRO A 6 -12.77 -51.48 3.78
N THR A 7 -13.26 -50.37 3.24
CA THR A 7 -12.37 -49.31 2.74
C THR A 7 -12.05 -48.32 3.86
N SER A 8 -10.86 -48.51 4.42
CA SER A 8 -10.04 -47.60 5.22
C SER A 8 -10.52 -46.14 5.25
N ARG A 9 -11.05 -45.74 6.40
CA ARG A 9 -11.27 -44.34 6.80
C ARG A 9 -9.92 -43.63 6.92
N THR A 10 -9.40 -43.10 5.82
CA THR A 10 -8.39 -42.04 5.87
C THR A 10 -9.09 -40.78 6.39
N ARG A 11 -8.97 -40.56 7.69
CA ARG A 11 -9.37 -39.34 8.39
C ARG A 11 -8.50 -38.20 7.86
N GLY A 12 -8.91 -37.58 6.75
CA GLY A 12 -8.35 -36.34 6.25
C GLY A 12 -8.54 -35.25 7.30
N GLY A 13 -7.51 -35.02 8.10
CA GLY A 13 -7.40 -33.85 8.95
C GLY A 13 -7.40 -32.61 8.07
N ARG A 14 -8.57 -31.98 7.91
CA ARG A 14 -8.64 -30.59 7.48
C ARG A 14 -8.18 -29.74 8.65
N GLU A 15 -6.87 -29.56 8.77
CA GLU A 15 -6.32 -28.42 9.49
C GLU A 15 -6.83 -27.16 8.77
N GLN A 16 -7.87 -26.56 9.33
CA GLN A 16 -8.32 -25.25 8.89
C GLN A 16 -7.22 -24.26 9.29
N PRO A 17 -6.57 -23.57 8.33
CA PRO A 17 -5.60 -22.55 8.70
C PRO A 17 -6.34 -21.42 9.40
N THR A 18 -6.02 -21.18 10.67
CA THR A 18 -6.51 -20.03 11.45
C THR A 18 -5.94 -18.74 10.84
N ARG A 19 -6.55 -18.28 9.75
CA ARG A 19 -6.15 -17.08 8.99
C ARG A 19 -6.87 -15.80 9.44
N SER A 20 -7.50 -15.78 10.61
CA SER A 20 -8.50 -14.75 10.89
C SER A 20 -8.21 -13.84 12.09
N ASN A 21 -6.95 -13.47 12.36
CA ASN A 21 -6.71 -12.42 13.38
C ASN A 21 -5.66 -11.34 13.05
N ARG A 22 -4.90 -11.46 11.95
CA ARG A 22 -3.90 -10.43 11.56
C ARG A 22 -4.39 -9.41 10.53
N ARG A 23 -5.57 -9.63 9.94
CA ARG A 23 -6.12 -8.75 8.89
C ARG A 23 -6.86 -7.53 9.47
N SER A 24 -7.56 -7.73 10.59
CA SER A 24 -8.42 -6.69 11.20
C SER A 24 -7.67 -5.49 11.80
N LYS A 25 -6.37 -5.61 12.12
CA LYS A 25 -5.60 -4.48 12.70
C LYS A 25 -5.11 -3.50 11.62
N ARG A 26 -4.97 -3.96 10.37
CA ARG A 26 -4.44 -3.18 9.24
C ARG A 26 -5.52 -2.31 8.59
N ASP A 27 -6.76 -2.80 8.55
CA ASP A 27 -7.88 -2.12 7.88
C ASP A 27 -8.34 -0.87 8.66
N THR A 28 -8.27 -0.90 10.00
CA THR A 28 -8.60 0.28 10.84
C THR A 28 -7.54 1.39 10.75
N ALA A 29 -6.27 1.02 10.54
CA ALA A 29 -5.19 1.98 10.32
C ALA A 29 -5.26 2.63 8.92
N SER A 30 -5.77 1.90 7.92
CA SER A 30 -5.86 2.36 6.54
C SER A 30 -6.90 3.48 6.34
N ARG A 31 -8.01 3.48 7.09
CA ARG A 31 -9.10 4.47 6.88
C ARG A 31 -8.83 5.85 7.50
N MET A 32 -7.82 5.97 8.36
CA MET A 32 -7.47 7.21 9.08
C MET A 32 -6.19 7.89 8.57
N GLY A 33 -5.44 7.26 7.64
CA GLY A 33 -4.14 7.78 7.19
C GLY A 33 -4.24 9.13 6.48
N ALA A 34 -5.12 9.25 5.48
CA ALA A 34 -5.26 10.47 4.68
C ALA A 34 -5.75 11.67 5.52
N ARG A 35 -6.72 11.44 6.42
CA ARG A 35 -7.24 12.49 7.29
C ARG A 35 -6.20 12.94 8.33
N ARG A 36 -5.45 11.99 8.89
CA ARG A 36 -4.37 12.28 9.84
C ARG A 36 -3.23 13.07 9.18
N TRP A 37 -2.89 12.74 7.94
CA TRP A 37 -1.95 13.52 7.13
C TRP A 37 -2.39 14.97 6.96
N ALA A 38 -3.65 15.20 6.55
CA ALA A 38 -4.18 16.55 6.34
C ALA A 38 -4.20 17.38 7.64
N ILE A 39 -4.52 16.76 8.78
CA ILE A 39 -4.52 17.45 10.08
C ILE A 39 -3.08 17.73 10.52
N ALA A 40 -2.19 16.74 10.42
CA ALA A 40 -0.79 16.92 10.77
C ALA A 40 -0.18 18.07 9.96
N SER A 41 -0.30 18.06 8.63
CA SER A 41 0.29 19.10 7.77
C SER A 41 -0.21 20.53 8.04
N LEU A 42 -1.35 20.71 8.70
CA LEU A 42 -1.96 22.02 8.96
C LEU A 42 -1.70 22.56 10.37
N TYR A 43 -1.47 21.69 11.35
CA TYR A 43 -1.49 22.09 12.77
C TYR A 43 -0.25 21.70 13.57
N HIS A 44 0.58 20.77 13.08
CA HIS A 44 1.74 20.24 13.81
C HIS A 44 2.80 19.67 12.85
N ASP A 45 3.94 19.22 13.37
CA ASP A 45 4.88 18.45 12.55
C ASP A 45 4.34 17.01 12.33
N PRO A 46 4.23 16.51 11.08
CA PRO A 46 3.89 15.12 10.79
C PRO A 46 4.70 14.09 11.59
N GLU A 47 5.97 14.36 11.89
CA GLU A 47 6.84 13.46 12.63
C GLU A 47 6.31 13.19 14.06
N GLU A 48 5.68 14.17 14.70
CA GLU A 48 5.04 14.02 16.02
C GLU A 48 3.91 12.98 16.03
N TYR A 49 3.36 12.68 14.86
CA TYR A 49 2.29 11.70 14.67
C TYR A 49 2.79 10.34 14.19
N GLY A 50 4.11 10.13 14.11
CA GLY A 50 4.74 8.94 13.53
C GLY A 50 4.57 8.86 12.01
N ILE A 51 4.32 10.00 11.35
CA ILE A 51 4.26 10.10 9.91
C ILE A 51 5.67 10.46 9.42
N PRO A 52 6.27 9.67 8.52
CA PRO A 52 7.60 9.99 8.02
C PRO A 52 7.57 11.28 7.19
N THR A 53 8.67 12.03 7.25
CA THR A 53 8.93 13.19 6.41
C THR A 53 8.76 12.82 4.94
N VAL A 54 8.16 13.71 4.14
CA VAL A 54 8.07 13.48 2.69
C VAL A 54 9.49 13.55 2.14
N PRO A 55 9.96 12.52 1.41
CA PRO A 55 11.26 12.59 0.75
C PRO A 55 11.27 13.71 -0.29
N GLU A 56 12.39 14.40 -0.40
CA GLU A 56 12.61 15.35 -1.49
C GLU A 56 12.76 14.58 -2.80
N TRP A 57 12.05 15.02 -3.84
CA TRP A 57 12.14 14.44 -5.18
C TRP A 57 12.63 15.47 -6.17
N THR A 58 13.46 15.01 -7.10
CA THR A 58 13.89 15.82 -8.24
C THR A 58 12.81 15.81 -9.31
N VAL A 59 12.41 16.99 -9.76
CA VAL A 59 11.45 17.16 -10.86
C VAL A 59 12.21 17.43 -12.15
N ARG A 60 12.07 16.53 -13.13
CA ARG A 60 12.62 16.68 -14.47
C ARG A 60 11.50 17.07 -15.43
N ARG A 61 11.65 18.22 -16.08
CA ARG A 61 10.72 18.66 -17.14
C ARG A 61 11.32 18.33 -18.49
N THR A 62 10.51 17.76 -19.37
CA THR A 62 10.84 17.59 -20.79
C THR A 62 9.94 18.50 -21.62
N ASP A 63 10.14 18.52 -22.93
CA ASP A 63 9.34 19.36 -23.83
C ASP A 63 7.84 19.04 -23.78
N THR A 64 7.49 17.77 -23.55
CA THR A 64 6.10 17.30 -23.49
C THR A 64 5.65 16.93 -22.09
N GLY A 65 6.58 16.53 -21.21
CA GLY A 65 6.25 15.79 -20.00
C GLY A 65 6.90 16.29 -18.71
N VAL A 66 6.59 15.58 -17.63
CA VAL A 66 7.21 15.73 -16.32
C VAL A 66 7.54 14.36 -15.75
N ALA A 67 8.67 14.25 -15.07
CA ALA A 67 9.07 13.05 -14.37
C ALA A 67 9.63 13.37 -12.99
N PHE A 68 9.42 12.45 -12.05
CA PHE A 68 9.94 12.49 -10.69
C PHE A 68 10.99 11.40 -10.50
N ALA A 69 12.12 11.78 -9.94
CA ALA A 69 13.24 10.91 -9.63
C ALA A 69 13.70 11.15 -8.19
N GLU A 70 14.38 10.17 -7.60
CA GLU A 70 14.90 10.27 -6.23
C GLU A 70 15.92 11.40 -6.13
N SER A 71 16.84 11.46 -7.09
CA SER A 71 17.84 12.52 -7.20
C SER A 71 18.20 12.81 -8.66
N GLU A 72 18.97 13.87 -8.89
CA GLU A 72 19.42 14.24 -10.23
C GLU A 72 20.25 13.12 -10.88
N GLY A 73 19.96 12.81 -12.14
CA GLY A 73 20.65 11.75 -12.88
C GLY A 73 20.16 10.32 -12.60
N THR A 74 19.24 10.13 -11.63
CA THR A 74 18.62 8.81 -11.39
C THR A 74 17.46 8.53 -12.34
N GLU A 75 17.14 7.24 -12.48
CA GLU A 75 16.02 6.78 -13.29
C GLU A 75 14.70 7.26 -12.66
N PRO A 76 13.79 7.90 -13.44
CA PRO A 76 12.52 8.35 -12.92
C PRO A 76 11.60 7.18 -12.54
N PHE A 77 10.89 7.32 -11.41
CA PHE A 77 9.95 6.31 -10.94
C PHE A 77 8.48 6.68 -11.21
N ILE A 78 8.18 7.95 -11.45
CA ILE A 78 6.88 8.44 -11.95
C ILE A 78 7.15 9.35 -13.13
N SER A 79 6.46 9.13 -14.25
CA SER A 79 6.52 10.01 -15.42
C SER A 79 5.12 10.23 -16.00
N ALA A 80 4.93 11.40 -16.59
CA ALA A 80 3.73 11.78 -17.31
C ALA A 80 4.12 12.51 -18.58
N GLU A 81 3.70 11.98 -19.72
CA GLU A 81 4.05 12.50 -21.05
C GLU A 81 3.22 13.72 -21.45
N SER A 82 2.03 13.93 -20.87
CA SER A 82 1.17 15.08 -21.17
C SER A 82 0.48 15.62 -19.90
N PRO A 83 1.22 16.27 -18.99
CA PRO A 83 0.69 16.78 -17.74
C PRO A 83 -0.17 18.03 -17.97
N VAL A 84 -1.35 18.07 -17.33
CA VAL A 84 -2.24 19.24 -17.38
C VAL A 84 -1.90 20.19 -16.23
N ARG A 85 -1.66 21.46 -16.55
CA ARG A 85 -1.38 22.49 -15.55
C ARG A 85 -2.68 22.93 -14.87
N VAL A 86 -2.86 22.54 -13.62
CA VAL A 86 -3.95 23.02 -12.76
C VAL A 86 -3.51 24.30 -12.05
N ARG A 87 -4.38 25.32 -12.03
CA ARG A 87 -4.20 26.54 -11.25
C ARG A 87 -4.99 26.38 -9.95
N ARG A 88 -4.36 26.68 -8.82
CA ARG A 88 -4.97 26.68 -7.49
C ARG A 88 -5.30 28.11 -7.09
#